data_AF-A0A954JSD0-F1
#
_entry.id   AF-A0A954JSD0-F1
#
_cell.length_a   1.000
_cell.length_b   1.000
_cell.length_c   1.000
_cell.angle_alpha   90.00
_cell.angle_beta   90.00
_cell.angle_gamma   90.00
#
_symmetry.space_group_name_H-M   'P 1'
#
loop_
_entity.id
_entity.type
_entity.pdbx_description
1 polymer ?
#
loop_
_entity_poly.entity_id
_entity_poly.type
_entity_poly.pdbx_seq_one_letter_code
_entity_poly.pdbx_strand_id
1 'polypeptide(L)'
;LYAFTRSILPLIQANIAEAAASQLDAMHRQVMAWKKEMTPEEWQKLRVSVKGAVLARDGNLAMQYFERLLNLEGPGMRLIYMERYVPPTPMLTLLATRSVDRGISIAFFDNPDRMFRDVLADAAAAHIREMKFD
;
A
#
# COMPACT_ATOMS: atom_id res chain seq x y z
N LEU A 1 8.43 6.69 27.50
CA LEU A 1 7.58 6.64 26.28
C LEU A 1 8.25 5.84 25.16
N TYR A 2 9.41 6.24 24.64
CA TYR A 2 10.06 5.52 23.53
C TYR A 2 10.45 4.06 23.83
N ALA A 3 10.94 3.77 25.04
CA ALA A 3 11.22 2.39 25.44
C ALA A 3 9.98 1.48 25.32
N PHE A 4 8.81 1.99 25.71
CA PHE A 4 7.54 1.28 25.61
C PHE A 4 7.06 1.14 24.15
N THR A 5 7.08 2.22 23.36
CA THR A 5 6.67 2.14 21.94
C THR A 5 7.56 1.18 21.15
N ARG A 6 8.86 1.16 21.44
CA ARG A 6 9.81 0.22 20.84
C ARG A 6 9.60 -1.21 21.32
N SER A 7 9.24 -1.43 22.58
CA SER A 7 8.98 -2.79 23.08
C SER A 7 7.73 -3.42 22.45
N ILE A 8 6.74 -2.63 22.05
CA ILE A 8 5.52 -3.13 21.39
C ILE A 8 5.63 -3.18 19.86
N LEU A 9 6.66 -2.58 19.26
CA LEU A 9 6.84 -2.54 17.80
C LEU A 9 6.76 -3.93 17.15
N PRO A 10 7.35 -5.01 17.69
CA PRO A 10 7.24 -6.33 17.07
C PRO A 10 5.78 -6.82 16.92
N LEU A 11 4.92 -6.51 17.90
CA LEU A 11 3.50 -6.85 17.83
C LEU A 11 2.78 -6.03 16.75
N ILE A 12 3.11 -4.74 16.63
CA ILE A 12 2.60 -3.88 15.56
C ILE A 12 3.05 -4.38 14.19
N GLN A 13 4.31 -4.79 14.04
CA GLN A 13 4.85 -5.34 12.80
C GLN A 13 4.18 -6.66 12.40
N ALA A 14 3.90 -7.55 13.37
CA ALA A 14 3.16 -8.77 13.11
C ALA A 14 1.74 -8.48 12.61
N ASN A 15 1.04 -7.53 13.22
CA ASN A 15 -0.28 -7.10 12.78
C ASN A 15 -0.24 -6.46 11.37
N ILE A 16 0.77 -5.63 11.09
CA ILE A 16 1.00 -5.06 9.75
C ILE A 16 1.19 -6.18 8.72
N ALA A 17 1.96 -7.22 9.04
CA ALA A 17 2.20 -8.34 8.15
C ALA A 17 0.91 -9.12 7.86
N GLU A 18 0.13 -9.43 8.90
CA GLU A 18 -1.16 -10.12 8.75
C GLU A 18 -2.18 -9.30 7.95
N ALA A 19 -2.25 -7.99 8.21
CA ALA A 19 -3.13 -7.08 7.47
C ALA A 19 -2.74 -7.00 5.99
N ALA A 20 -1.44 -6.89 5.68
CA ALA A 20 -0.95 -6.85 4.31
C ALA A 20 -1.27 -8.15 3.55
N ALA A 21 -0.97 -9.30 4.17
CA ALA A 21 -1.26 -10.61 3.59
C ALA A 21 -2.76 -10.80 3.35
N SER A 22 -3.60 -10.53 4.35
CA SER A 22 -5.05 -10.64 4.25
C SER A 22 -5.64 -9.79 3.11
N GLN A 23 -5.19 -8.52 2.99
CA GLN A 23 -5.64 -7.64 1.92
C GLN A 23 -5.18 -8.13 0.54
N LEU A 24 -3.91 -8.53 0.40
CA LEU A 24 -3.35 -9.02 -0.85
C LEU A 24 -4.02 -10.33 -1.31
N ASP A 25 -4.24 -11.27 -0.41
CA ASP A 25 -4.87 -12.55 -0.72
C ASP A 25 -6.32 -12.36 -1.16
N ALA A 26 -7.05 -11.47 -0.50
CA ALA A 26 -8.41 -11.12 -0.88
C ALA A 26 -8.46 -10.47 -2.27
N MET A 27 -7.58 -9.49 -2.52
CA MET A 27 -7.46 -8.84 -3.82
C MET A 27 -7.09 -9.84 -4.92
N HIS A 28 -6.10 -10.68 -4.65
CA HIS A 28 -5.60 -11.65 -5.62
C HIS A 28 -6.65 -12.68 -6.00
N ARG A 29 -7.35 -13.25 -5.01
CA ARG A 29 -8.46 -14.17 -5.25
C ARG A 29 -9.51 -13.55 -6.17
N GLN A 30 -9.90 -12.30 -5.91
CA GLN A 30 -10.92 -11.61 -6.69
C GLN A 30 -10.44 -11.29 -8.12
N VAL A 31 -9.22 -10.79 -8.26
CA VAL A 31 -8.66 -10.41 -9.57
C VAL A 31 -8.41 -11.64 -10.43
N MET A 32 -7.98 -12.77 -9.85
CA MET A 32 -7.83 -14.03 -10.57
C MET A 32 -9.18 -14.62 -11.01
N ALA A 33 -10.25 -14.41 -10.24
CA ALA A 33 -11.59 -14.77 -10.68
C ALA A 33 -11.99 -13.96 -11.92
N TRP A 34 -11.78 -12.63 -11.91
CA TRP A 34 -12.04 -11.79 -13.08
C TRP A 34 -11.15 -12.13 -14.28
N LYS A 35 -9.87 -12.45 -14.07
CA LYS A 35 -8.94 -12.86 -15.14
C LYS A 35 -9.48 -14.08 -15.90
N LYS A 36 -10.11 -15.04 -15.20
CA LYS A 36 -10.70 -16.25 -15.83
C LYS A 36 -11.93 -15.96 -16.68
N GLU A 37 -12.61 -14.84 -16.43
CA GLU A 37 -13.78 -14.39 -17.19
C GLU A 37 -13.39 -13.52 -18.40
N MET A 38 -12.11 -13.18 -18.55
CA MET A 38 -11.59 -12.33 -19.62
C MET A 38 -10.85 -13.15 -20.68
N THR A 39 -11.00 -12.72 -21.93
CA THR A 39 -10.10 -13.14 -23.02
C THR A 39 -8.70 -12.54 -22.84
N PRO A 40 -7.66 -13.14 -23.44
CA PRO A 40 -6.31 -12.57 -23.45
C PRO A 40 -6.29 -11.12 -23.94
N GLU A 41 -7.08 -10.79 -24.96
CA GLU A 41 -7.17 -9.45 -25.54
C GLU A 41 -7.77 -8.42 -24.57
N GLU A 42 -8.79 -8.81 -23.81
CA GLU A 42 -9.38 -7.97 -22.75
C GLU A 42 -8.39 -7.76 -21.62
N TRP A 43 -7.69 -8.82 -21.19
CA TRP A 43 -6.67 -8.73 -20.16
C TRP A 43 -5.52 -7.77 -20.53
N GLN A 44 -5.09 -7.80 -21.79
CA GLN A 44 -4.06 -6.86 -22.29
C GLN A 44 -4.52 -5.39 -22.26
N LYS A 45 -5.82 -5.14 -22.40
CA LYS A 45 -6.41 -3.79 -22.37
C LYS A 45 -6.85 -3.34 -20.98
N LEU A 46 -6.82 -4.22 -19.97
CA LEU A 46 -7.20 -3.91 -18.59
C LEU A 46 -6.40 -2.71 -18.08
N ARG A 47 -7.11 -1.73 -17.52
CA ARG A 47 -6.55 -0.57 -16.81
C ARG A 47 -7.03 -0.58 -15.37
N VAL A 48 -6.13 -0.23 -14.46
CA VAL A 48 -6.40 -0.22 -13.02
C VAL A 48 -6.16 1.18 -12.46
N SER A 49 -7.09 1.63 -11.62
CA SER A 49 -6.95 2.86 -10.86
C SER A 49 -6.99 2.53 -9.37
N VAL A 50 -5.92 2.87 -8.65
CA VAL A 50 -5.81 2.72 -7.21
C VAL A 50 -6.07 4.07 -6.57
N LYS A 51 -7.05 4.17 -5.67
CA LYS A 51 -7.37 5.41 -4.97
C LYS A 51 -6.90 5.32 -3.52
N GLY A 52 -6.10 6.29 -3.07
CA GLY A 52 -5.56 6.28 -1.70
C GLY A 52 -5.14 7.66 -1.19
N ALA A 53 -4.67 7.71 0.06
CA ALA A 53 -4.18 8.94 0.69
C ALA A 53 -2.82 9.35 0.11
N VAL A 54 -2.56 10.66 -0.01
CA VAL A 54 -1.32 11.20 -0.59
C VAL A 54 -0.06 10.61 0.06
N LEU A 55 -0.03 10.51 1.40
CA LEU A 55 1.12 9.96 2.13
C LEU A 55 1.28 8.44 1.99
N ALA A 56 0.27 7.74 1.46
CA ALA A 56 0.32 6.30 1.23
C ALA A 56 0.59 5.96 -0.25
N ARG A 57 0.98 6.95 -1.06
CA ARG A 57 1.32 6.76 -2.47
C ARG A 57 2.58 5.92 -2.63
N ASP A 58 3.62 6.24 -1.88
CA ASP A 58 4.90 5.54 -1.96
C ASP A 58 4.78 4.15 -1.34
N GLY A 59 5.19 3.13 -2.10
CA GLY A 59 5.09 1.73 -1.70
C GLY A 59 3.66 1.25 -1.47
N ASN A 60 2.65 1.88 -2.10
CA ASN A 60 1.27 1.49 -1.88
C ASN A 60 1.03 -0.01 -2.14
N LEU A 61 0.40 -0.72 -1.20
CA LEU A 61 0.19 -2.17 -1.28
C LEU A 61 -0.49 -2.59 -2.60
N ALA A 62 -1.55 -1.87 -3.00
CA ALA A 62 -2.29 -2.21 -4.20
C ALA A 62 -1.51 -1.89 -5.48
N MET A 63 -0.73 -0.80 -5.49
CA MET A 63 0.15 -0.48 -6.62
C MET A 63 1.18 -1.59 -6.82
N GLN A 64 1.89 -1.98 -5.76
CA GLN A 64 2.88 -3.06 -5.81
C GLN A 64 2.28 -4.37 -6.36
N TYR A 65 1.06 -4.70 -5.91
CA TYR A 65 0.35 -5.89 -6.38
C TYR A 65 0.07 -5.83 -7.89
N PHE A 66 -0.47 -4.71 -8.38
CA PHE A 66 -0.81 -4.57 -9.80
C PHE A 66 0.41 -4.40 -10.70
N GLU A 67 1.49 -3.78 -10.21
CA GLU A 67 2.79 -3.74 -10.89
C GLU A 67 3.30 -5.16 -11.13
N ARG A 68 3.30 -6.00 -10.09
CA ARG A 68 3.73 -7.40 -10.19
C ARG A 68 2.82 -8.25 -11.06
N LEU A 69 1.50 -8.06 -10.96
CA LEU A 69 0.50 -8.83 -11.70
C LEU A 69 0.50 -8.52 -13.20
N LEU A 70 0.60 -7.23 -13.56
CA LEU A 70 0.52 -6.77 -14.94
C LEU A 70 1.91 -6.66 -15.59
N ASN A 71 2.97 -7.03 -14.85
CA ASN A 71 4.37 -6.94 -15.25
C ASN A 71 4.74 -5.52 -15.72
N LEU A 72 4.52 -4.54 -14.84
CA LEU A 72 4.78 -3.12 -15.07
C LEU A 72 5.94 -2.65 -14.20
N GLU A 73 6.75 -1.72 -14.71
CA GLU A 73 7.85 -1.09 -13.96
C GLU A 73 7.38 0.05 -13.04
N GLY A 74 6.10 0.44 -13.13
CA GLY A 74 5.53 1.54 -12.33
C GLY A 74 4.21 2.07 -12.88
N PRO A 75 3.72 3.21 -12.32
CA PRO A 75 2.49 3.85 -12.77
C PRO A 75 2.59 4.35 -14.22
N GLY A 76 1.45 4.33 -14.92
CA GLY A 76 1.31 4.76 -16.31
C GLY A 76 -0.13 4.62 -16.78
N MET A 77 -0.39 4.58 -18.09
CA MET A 77 -1.77 4.52 -18.62
C MET A 77 -2.54 3.24 -18.21
N ARG A 78 -1.82 2.17 -17.84
CA ARG A 78 -2.40 0.89 -17.43
C ARG A 78 -2.62 0.78 -15.91
N LEU A 79 -1.87 1.55 -15.11
CA LEU A 79 -1.96 1.56 -13.66
C LEU A 79 -1.77 2.99 -13.14
N ILE A 80 -2.80 3.58 -12.56
CA ILE A 80 -2.79 4.97 -12.09
C ILE A 80 -3.06 5.02 -10.60
N TYR A 81 -2.29 5.82 -9.86
CA TYR A 81 -2.61 6.19 -8.49
C TYR A 81 -3.38 7.51 -8.46
N MET A 82 -4.58 7.48 -7.88
CA MET A 82 -5.42 8.64 -7.69
C MET A 82 -5.44 9.04 -6.23
N GLU A 83 -4.90 10.20 -5.93
CA GLU A 83 -4.92 10.76 -4.59
C GLU A 83 -6.35 11.17 -4.20
N ARG A 84 -6.80 10.72 -3.03
CA ARG A 84 -8.11 11.04 -2.50
C ARG A 84 -8.09 12.44 -1.87
N TYR A 85 -8.63 13.41 -2.59
CA TYR A 85 -8.98 14.74 -2.09
C TYR A 85 -10.51 14.88 -2.03
N VAL A 86 -11.18 14.48 -0.94
CA VAL A 86 -12.64 14.63 -0.84
C VAL A 86 -13.04 15.01 0.59
N PRO A 87 -13.66 16.17 0.86
CA PRO A 87 -13.42 17.53 0.30
C PRO A 87 -11.94 17.97 0.52
N PRO A 88 -11.45 19.13 0.00
CA PRO A 88 -10.05 19.51 0.21
C PRO A 88 -9.76 19.53 1.72
N THR A 89 -8.94 18.58 2.17
CA THR A 89 -8.43 18.58 3.54
C THR A 89 -7.74 19.92 3.75
N PRO A 90 -8.14 20.72 4.77
CA PRO A 90 -7.51 22.00 5.02
C PRO A 90 -6.00 21.84 5.11
N MET A 91 -5.24 22.76 4.54
CA MET A 91 -3.77 22.67 4.52
C MET A 91 -3.19 22.49 5.94
N LEU A 92 -3.79 23.15 6.93
CA LEU A 92 -3.43 23.00 8.34
C LEU A 92 -3.64 21.58 8.86
N THR A 93 -4.69 20.89 8.42
CA THR A 93 -4.93 19.48 8.78
C THR A 93 -3.86 18.59 8.17
N LEU A 94 -3.46 18.82 6.91
CA LEU A 94 -2.38 18.06 6.28
C LEU A 94 -1.04 18.27 7.00
N LEU A 95 -0.73 19.50 7.40
CA LEU A 95 0.47 19.82 8.18
C LEU A 95 0.43 19.18 9.56
N ALA A 96 -0.71 19.22 10.24
CA ALA A 96 -0.90 18.58 11.54
C ALA A 96 -0.72 17.05 11.45
N THR A 97 -1.34 16.40 10.45
CA THR A 97 -1.17 14.97 10.20
C THR A 97 0.31 14.63 9.97
N ARG A 98 1.01 15.38 9.11
CA ARG A 98 2.45 15.17 8.89
C ARG A 98 3.27 15.31 10.18
N SER A 99 2.95 16.27 11.04
CA SER A 99 3.64 16.45 12.32
C SER A 99 3.40 15.28 13.27
N VAL A 100 2.16 14.78 13.36
CA VAL A 100 1.81 13.62 14.19
C VAL A 100 2.49 12.36 13.66
N ASP A 101 2.42 12.13 12.35
CA ASP A 101 3.02 10.98 11.68
C ASP A 101 4.54 10.96 11.87
N ARG A 102 5.21 12.11 11.82
CA ARG A 102 6.64 12.22 12.15
C ARG A 102 6.93 11.80 13.58
N GLY A 103 6.09 12.21 14.53
CA GLY A 103 6.20 11.82 15.93
C GLY A 103 6.07 10.31 16.13
N ILE A 104 5.08 9.69 15.49
CA ILE A 104 4.90 8.22 15.46
C ILE A 104 6.12 7.54 14.84
N SER A 105 6.60 8.07 13.72
CA SER A 105 7.74 7.54 12.96
C SER A 105 9.00 7.47 13.83
N ILE A 106 9.31 8.54 14.58
CA ILE A 106 10.43 8.57 15.52
C ILE A 106 10.20 7.63 16.71
N ALA A 107 9.01 7.67 17.31
CA ALA A 107 8.72 6.94 18.54
C ALA A 107 8.77 5.41 18.37
N PHE A 108 8.24 4.92 17.25
CA PHE A 108 8.17 3.48 16.98
C PHE A 108 9.37 3.01 16.15
N PHE A 109 9.74 3.72 15.10
CA PHE A 109 10.61 3.17 14.05
C PHE A 109 12.01 3.77 14.02
N ASP A 110 12.30 4.77 14.87
CA ASP A 110 13.57 5.52 14.87
C ASP A 110 13.95 6.07 13.47
N ASN A 111 12.94 6.30 12.64
CA ASN A 111 13.07 6.79 11.28
C ASN A 111 11.98 7.84 11.10
N PRO A 112 12.31 9.13 10.87
CA PRO A 112 11.33 10.21 10.87
C PRO A 112 10.36 10.21 9.68
N ASP A 113 10.66 9.45 8.63
CA ASP A 113 9.89 9.46 7.39
C ASP A 113 9.09 8.15 7.19
N ARG A 114 9.13 7.23 8.16
CA ARG A 114 8.52 5.88 8.04
C ARG A 114 7.01 5.90 7.76
N MET A 115 6.28 6.87 8.33
CA MET A 115 4.84 7.03 8.13
C MET A 115 4.47 7.96 6.97
N PHE A 116 5.45 8.45 6.20
CA PHE A 116 5.20 9.23 4.97
C PHE A 116 5.12 8.37 3.70
N ARG A 117 5.00 7.05 3.88
CA ARG A 117 4.75 6.05 2.85
C ARG A 117 3.74 5.04 3.40
N ASP A 118 3.20 4.17 2.54
CA ASP A 118 2.26 3.14 2.98
C ASP A 118 2.86 2.30 4.14
N VAL A 119 2.12 2.20 5.24
CA VAL A 119 2.57 1.45 6.43
C VAL A 119 2.76 -0.03 6.12
N LEU A 120 1.94 -0.56 5.20
CA LEU A 120 1.94 -1.96 4.77
C LEU A 120 3.00 -2.27 3.70
N ALA A 121 3.68 -1.25 3.16
CA ALA A 121 4.55 -1.38 1.99
C ALA A 121 5.58 -2.52 2.07
N ASP A 122 6.32 -2.62 3.19
CA ASP A 122 7.39 -3.61 3.33
C ASP A 122 6.83 -5.03 3.45
N ALA A 123 5.75 -5.19 4.21
CA ALA A 123 5.07 -6.46 4.38
C ALA A 123 4.40 -6.91 3.07
N ALA A 124 3.81 -5.96 2.33
CA ALA A 124 3.25 -6.22 1.01
C ALA A 124 4.34 -6.70 0.04
N ALA A 125 5.48 -6.01 -0.03
CA ALA A 125 6.61 -6.40 -0.87
C ALA A 125 7.10 -7.83 -0.54
N ALA A 126 7.18 -8.16 0.75
CA ALA A 126 7.57 -9.50 1.19
C ALA A 126 6.55 -10.57 0.74
N HIS A 127 5.26 -10.36 1.01
CA HIS A 127 4.20 -11.30 0.66
C HIS A 127 4.06 -11.50 -0.85
N ILE A 128 4.11 -10.42 -1.64
CA ILE A 128 4.00 -10.46 -3.10
C ILE A 128 5.08 -11.34 -3.74
N ARG A 129 6.29 -11.44 -3.16
CA ARG A 129 7.36 -12.31 -3.68
C ARG A 129 7.03 -13.80 -3.56
N GLU A 130 6.15 -14.16 -2.62
CA GLU A 130 5.75 -15.54 -2.35
C GLU A 130 4.45 -15.92 -3.09
N MET A 131 3.70 -14.92 -3.56
CA MET A 131 2.46 -15.11 -4.32
C MET A 131 2.73 -15.68 -5.73
N LYS A 132 1.79 -16.52 -6.19
CA LYS A 132 1.79 -17.09 -7.54
C LYS A 132 0.85 -16.29 -8.44
N PHE A 133 1.31 -15.93 -9.64
CA PHE A 133 0.58 -15.05 -10.58
C PHE A 133 0.18 -15.75 -11.89
N ASP A 134 0.48 -17.04 -12.00
CA ASP A 134 0.26 -17.87 -13.18
C ASP A 134 -1.25 -18.11 -13.41
#